data_AF-A0A2B9DJJ5-F1
#
_entry.id   AF-A0A2B9DJJ5-F1
#
_cell.length_a   1.000
_cell.length_b   1.000
_cell.length_c   1.000
_cell.angle_alpha   90.00
_cell.angle_beta   90.00
_cell.angle_gamma   90.00
#
_symmetry.space_group_name_H-M   'P 1'
#
loop_
_entity.id
_entity.type
_entity.pdbx_description
1 polymer ?
#
loop_
_entity_poly.entity_id
_entity_poly.type
_entity_poly.pdbx_seq_one_letter_code
_entity_poly.pdbx_strand_id
1 'polypeptide(L)'
;ELVSHRDSKGIIEFLGLCTHFTHQFKNSKNSVEDYSCVRNMDGLKERLGRNAKKVRNYLEIISPIFKFDAAIQKVRNPRKGRIARIREKIQQIVITQFTVIMNPACVIENDRAEIKQAEAKMRKEATARLESIGIALTTKDRKDIVVSYKGEVSRIATYIKNKQLRDDFMTYTMSYAMDQCESFLALGEKIKSIGGMIRAKLRESFIPWAERYLDDDTRHALVLELISHDIDVPDAFRLT
;
A
#
# COMPACT_ATOMS: atom_id res chain seq x y z
N GLU A 1 16.32 1.88 10.15
CA GLU A 1 17.76 1.55 10.20
C GLU A 1 18.69 2.74 9.94
N LEU A 2 18.63 3.42 8.78
CA LEU A 2 19.51 4.56 8.51
C LEU A 2 19.37 5.69 9.56
N VAL A 3 18.13 6.01 9.95
CA VAL A 3 17.83 7.02 10.98
C VAL A 3 18.24 6.54 12.38
N SER A 4 17.95 5.28 12.73
CA SER A 4 18.31 4.72 14.03
C SER A 4 19.83 4.64 14.23
N HIS A 5 20.58 4.40 13.16
CA HIS A 5 22.05 4.41 13.18
C HIS A 5 22.67 5.80 13.00
N ARG A 6 21.85 6.87 12.87
CA ARG A 6 22.28 8.25 12.65
C ARG A 6 23.25 8.38 11.45
N ASP A 7 23.04 7.58 10.39
CA ASP A 7 23.94 7.56 9.23
C ASP A 7 23.57 8.65 8.21
N SER A 8 23.95 9.89 8.52
CA SER A 8 23.61 11.07 7.71
C SER A 8 24.05 10.96 6.26
N LYS A 9 25.24 10.40 5.99
CA LYS A 9 25.75 10.19 4.63
C LYS A 9 24.93 9.17 3.86
N GLY A 10 24.48 8.11 4.53
CA GLY A 10 23.58 7.11 3.94
C GLY A 10 22.21 7.70 3.58
N ILE A 11 21.67 8.58 4.42
CA ILE A 11 20.42 9.30 4.15
C ILE A 11 20.60 10.24 2.94
N ILE A 12 21.71 10.97 2.86
CA ILE A 12 21.99 11.86 1.73
C ILE A 12 22.12 11.09 0.42
N GLU A 13 22.84 9.97 0.39
CA GLU A 13 22.94 9.14 -0.83
C GLU A 13 21.57 8.57 -1.24
N PHE A 14 20.75 8.17 -0.26
CA PHE A 14 19.40 7.67 -0.51
C PHE A 14 18.51 8.75 -1.13
N LEU A 15 18.49 9.95 -0.55
CA LEU A 15 17.77 11.09 -1.12
C LEU A 15 18.31 11.48 -2.50
N GLY A 16 19.61 11.38 -2.72
CA GLY A 16 20.24 11.60 -4.02
C GLY A 16 19.76 10.62 -5.09
N LEU A 17 19.55 9.34 -4.73
CA LEU A 17 18.93 8.36 -5.63
C LEU A 17 17.47 8.70 -5.92
N CYS A 18 16.67 9.03 -4.90
CA CYS A 18 15.28 9.44 -5.09
C CYS A 18 15.17 10.63 -6.06
N THR A 19 15.96 11.69 -5.84
CA THR A 19 15.98 12.88 -6.70
C THR A 19 16.38 12.53 -8.14
N HIS A 20 17.37 11.65 -8.32
CA HIS A 20 17.79 11.21 -9.66
C HIS A 20 16.66 10.56 -10.44
N PHE A 21 15.97 9.59 -9.82
CA PHE A 21 14.84 8.91 -10.46
C PHE A 21 13.69 9.87 -10.71
N THR A 22 13.34 10.76 -9.76
CA THR A 22 12.30 11.79 -9.96
C THR A 22 12.57 12.66 -11.18
N HIS A 23 13.82 13.07 -11.41
CA HIS A 23 14.18 13.83 -12.60
C HIS A 23 14.08 13.01 -13.89
N GLN A 24 14.42 11.71 -13.86
CA GLN A 24 14.22 10.84 -15.02
C GLN A 24 12.74 10.66 -15.37
N PHE A 25 11.87 10.45 -14.37
CA PHE A 25 10.42 10.38 -14.56
C PHE A 25 9.81 11.65 -15.15
N LYS A 26 10.34 12.83 -14.82
CA LYS A 26 9.84 14.09 -15.39
C LYS A 26 10.09 14.18 -16.90
N ASN A 27 11.16 13.56 -17.39
CA ASN A 27 11.65 13.72 -18.75
C ASN A 27 11.13 12.66 -19.72
N SER A 28 10.67 11.50 -19.24
CA SER A 28 10.00 10.49 -20.06
C SER A 28 8.84 9.84 -19.31
N LYS A 29 7.77 9.51 -20.02
CA LYS A 29 6.54 8.90 -19.45
C LYS A 29 6.54 7.36 -19.57
N ASN A 30 7.71 6.75 -19.62
CA ASN A 30 7.87 5.30 -19.76
C ASN A 30 7.80 4.59 -18.41
N SER A 31 7.78 3.25 -18.43
CA SER A 31 7.63 2.43 -17.23
C SER A 31 8.80 2.61 -16.26
N VAL A 32 8.58 2.33 -14.98
CA VAL A 32 9.56 2.51 -13.89
C VAL A 32 10.82 1.68 -14.11
N GLU A 33 10.64 0.49 -14.69
CA GLU A 33 11.67 -0.49 -14.99
C GLU A 33 12.63 -0.02 -16.09
N ASP A 34 12.20 0.92 -16.94
CA ASP A 34 13.01 1.44 -18.05
C ASP A 34 14.11 2.38 -17.55
N TYR A 35 13.99 2.87 -16.32
CA TYR A 35 14.95 3.76 -15.70
C TYR A 35 16.02 3.00 -14.95
N SER A 36 17.27 3.28 -15.29
CA SER A 36 18.41 2.78 -14.55
C SER A 36 19.44 3.86 -14.32
N CYS A 37 20.17 3.74 -13.21
CA CYS A 37 21.34 4.57 -12.95
C CYS A 37 22.56 3.72 -12.65
N VAL A 38 23.72 4.19 -13.10
CA VAL A 38 24.98 3.51 -12.86
C VAL A 38 25.64 4.07 -11.60
N ARG A 39 26.11 3.17 -10.73
CA ARG A 39 26.82 3.52 -9.51
C ARG A 39 28.12 2.72 -9.38
N ASN A 40 29.24 3.44 -9.33
CA ASN A 40 30.56 2.84 -9.14
C ASN A 40 30.84 2.64 -7.64
N MET A 41 31.47 1.51 -7.30
CA MET A 41 31.82 1.17 -5.93
C MET A 41 32.75 2.23 -5.29
N ASP A 42 33.70 2.78 -6.05
CA ASP A 42 34.62 3.79 -5.51
C ASP A 42 33.92 5.12 -5.23
N GLY A 43 33.01 5.55 -6.10
CA GLY A 43 32.16 6.72 -5.83
C GLY A 43 31.23 6.52 -4.63
N LEU A 44 30.68 5.31 -4.45
CA LEU A 44 29.87 4.99 -3.27
C LEU A 44 30.70 5.02 -1.98
N LYS A 45 31.93 4.50 -2.00
CA LYS A 45 32.84 4.59 -0.84
C LYS A 45 33.15 6.03 -0.47
N GLU A 46 33.38 6.89 -1.47
CA GLU A 46 33.67 8.31 -1.27
C GLU A 46 32.46 9.04 -0.67
N ARG A 47 31.28 8.92 -1.28
CA ARG A 47 30.06 9.58 -0.82
C ARG A 47 29.61 9.12 0.56
N LEU A 48 29.68 7.81 0.83
CA LEU A 48 29.33 7.25 2.14
C LEU A 48 30.48 7.42 3.17
N GLY A 49 31.71 7.67 2.72
CA GLY A 49 32.91 7.66 3.57
C GLY A 49 33.15 6.30 4.23
N ARG A 50 32.89 5.20 3.52
CA ARG A 50 32.90 3.83 4.07
C ARG A 50 33.74 2.87 3.23
N ASN A 51 34.12 1.74 3.82
CA ASN A 51 34.76 0.64 3.10
C ASN A 51 33.74 -0.19 2.29
N ALA A 52 34.20 -1.00 1.34
CA ALA A 52 33.33 -1.80 0.48
C ALA A 52 32.35 -2.72 1.23
N LYS A 53 32.75 -3.25 2.39
CA LYS A 53 31.86 -4.10 3.22
C LYS A 53 30.68 -3.29 3.74
N LYS A 54 30.96 -2.13 4.35
CA LYS A 54 29.93 -1.23 4.89
C LYS A 54 29.06 -0.62 3.78
N VAL A 55 29.61 -0.37 2.59
CA VAL A 55 28.82 0.04 1.43
C VAL A 55 27.80 -1.05 1.06
N ARG A 56 28.19 -2.33 1.03
CA ARG A 56 27.23 -3.43 0.74
C ARG A 56 26.12 -3.50 1.78
N ASN A 57 26.45 -3.40 3.07
CA ASN A 57 25.43 -3.33 4.11
C ASN A 57 24.46 -2.16 3.88
N TYR A 58 24.97 -0.99 3.49
CA TYR A 58 24.11 0.14 3.14
C TYR A 58 23.19 -0.20 1.95
N LEU A 59 23.73 -0.78 0.88
CA LEU A 59 22.94 -1.19 -0.29
C LEU A 59 21.86 -2.21 0.07
N GLU A 60 22.14 -3.14 0.98
CA GLU A 60 21.17 -4.11 1.50
C GLU A 60 20.02 -3.40 2.24
N ILE A 61 20.32 -2.41 3.08
CA ILE A 61 19.31 -1.63 3.84
C ILE A 61 18.32 -0.93 2.89
N ILE A 62 18.80 -0.38 1.78
CA ILE A 62 17.96 0.36 0.82
C ILE A 62 17.43 -0.52 -0.33
N SER A 63 17.82 -1.80 -0.35
CA SER A 63 17.42 -2.76 -1.40
C SER A 63 15.91 -2.93 -1.61
N PRO A 64 15.03 -2.78 -0.59
CA PRO A 64 13.59 -2.87 -0.80
C PRO A 64 13.05 -1.80 -1.77
N ILE A 65 13.73 -0.65 -1.83
CA ILE A 65 13.31 0.51 -2.65
C ILE A 65 14.12 0.55 -3.95
N PHE A 66 15.44 0.30 -3.87
CA PHE A 66 16.35 0.35 -5.02
C PHE A 66 17.04 -1.00 -5.19
N LYS A 67 16.82 -1.66 -6.32
CA LYS A 67 17.54 -2.90 -6.65
C LYS A 67 18.93 -2.57 -7.20
N PHE A 68 19.95 -3.27 -6.71
CA PHE A 68 21.34 -3.11 -7.14
C PHE A 68 21.85 -4.38 -7.83
N ASP A 69 21.89 -4.38 -9.16
CA ASP A 69 22.40 -5.48 -9.96
C ASP A 69 23.88 -5.25 -10.30
N ALA A 70 24.72 -6.27 -10.15
CA ALA A 70 26.16 -6.15 -10.40
C ALA A 70 26.45 -6.07 -11.91
N ALA A 71 26.86 -4.90 -12.40
CA ALA A 71 27.07 -4.65 -13.83
C ALA A 71 28.46 -5.10 -14.31
N ILE A 72 29.51 -4.85 -13.51
CA ILE A 72 30.89 -5.23 -13.85
C ILE A 72 31.53 -5.92 -12.65
N GLN A 73 32.08 -7.11 -12.91
CA GLN A 73 32.80 -7.93 -11.94
C GLN A 73 34.25 -8.11 -12.39
N LYS A 74 35.19 -7.82 -11.48
CA LYS A 74 36.62 -8.05 -11.68
C LYS A 74 37.09 -9.17 -10.75
N VAL A 75 37.70 -10.21 -11.32
CA VAL A 75 38.37 -11.24 -10.53
C VAL A 75 39.73 -10.73 -10.10
N ARG A 76 39.95 -10.60 -8.79
CA ARG A 76 41.25 -10.21 -8.25
C ARG A 76 42.04 -11.46 -7.88
N ASN A 77 43.14 -11.68 -8.59
CA ASN A 77 44.08 -12.76 -8.27
C ASN A 77 44.88 -12.42 -7.00
N PRO A 78 45.16 -13.42 -6.15
CA PRO A 78 45.99 -13.24 -4.95
C PRO A 78 47.43 -12.83 -5.33
N ARG A 79 48.04 -11.96 -4.52
CA ARG A 79 49.43 -11.50 -4.72
C ARG A 79 50.41 -12.63 -4.39
N LYS A 80 51.39 -12.87 -5.28
CA LYS A 80 52.40 -13.94 -5.18
C LYS A 80 53.26 -13.91 -3.90
N GLY A 81 53.34 -12.79 -3.16
CA GLY A 81 54.13 -12.68 -1.92
C GLY A 81 53.41 -13.08 -0.62
N ARG A 82 52.13 -13.46 -0.67
CA ARG A 82 51.28 -13.77 0.51
C ARG A 82 50.85 -15.24 0.57
N ILE A 83 51.63 -16.12 -0.04
CA ILE A 83 51.29 -17.52 -0.30
C ILE A 83 51.30 -18.36 1.01
N ALA A 84 52.12 -18.03 2.01
CA ALA A 84 52.30 -18.88 3.19
C ALA A 84 51.15 -18.88 4.26
N ARG A 85 49.95 -18.34 3.98
CA ARG A 85 48.81 -18.42 4.91
C ARG A 85 47.60 -19.01 4.21
N ILE A 86 47.11 -20.13 4.73
CA ILE A 86 45.98 -21.03 4.39
C ILE A 86 44.71 -20.39 3.75
N ARG A 87 44.55 -19.06 3.72
CA ARG A 87 43.58 -18.38 2.83
C ARG A 87 44.04 -18.39 1.35
N GLU A 88 44.72 -19.46 0.95
CA GLU A 88 45.18 -19.71 -0.40
C GLU A 88 43.99 -20.01 -1.32
N LYS A 89 44.02 -19.45 -2.53
CA LYS A 89 43.21 -19.82 -3.71
C LYS A 89 41.76 -19.33 -3.84
N ILE A 90 41.19 -18.52 -2.94
CA ILE A 90 39.86 -17.95 -3.23
C ILE A 90 40.01 -16.74 -4.15
N GLN A 91 39.67 -16.92 -5.43
CA GLN A 91 39.47 -15.83 -6.37
C GLN A 91 38.42 -14.87 -5.79
N GLN A 92 38.81 -13.62 -5.57
CA GLN A 92 37.88 -12.62 -5.04
C GLN A 92 37.16 -11.94 -6.20
N ILE A 93 35.85 -12.16 -6.29
CA ILE A 93 34.98 -11.39 -7.18
C ILE A 93 34.79 -9.99 -6.57
N VAL A 94 35.25 -8.97 -7.29
CA VAL A 94 35.11 -7.56 -6.91
C VAL A 94 34.13 -6.91 -7.85
N ILE A 95 32.95 -6.56 -7.34
CA ILE A 95 31.97 -5.76 -8.08
C ILE A 95 32.47 -4.32 -8.12
N THR A 96 32.71 -3.80 -9.32
CA THR A 96 33.19 -2.42 -9.53
C THR A 96 32.05 -1.45 -9.82
N GLN A 97 30.97 -1.96 -10.41
CA GLN A 97 29.84 -1.16 -10.88
C GLN A 97 28.51 -1.87 -10.61
N PHE A 98 27.51 -1.08 -10.22
CA PHE A 98 26.14 -1.51 -10.05
C PHE A 98 25.24 -0.77 -11.05
N THR A 99 24.28 -1.50 -11.60
CA THR A 99 23.08 -0.94 -12.23
C THR A 99 22.01 -0.87 -11.15
N VAL A 100 21.46 0.31 -10.94
CA VAL A 100 20.44 0.58 -9.94
C VAL A 100 19.12 0.80 -10.64
N ILE A 101 18.08 0.11 -10.21
CA ILE A 101 16.71 0.22 -10.74
C ILE A 101 15.78 0.44 -9.55
N MET A 102 14.73 1.26 -9.70
CA MET A 102 13.73 1.43 -8.64
C MET A 102 12.79 0.22 -8.62
N ASN A 103 12.48 -0.28 -7.43
CA ASN A 103 11.52 -1.38 -7.28
C ASN A 103 10.12 -0.90 -7.74
N PRO A 104 9.50 -1.51 -8.75
CA PRO A 104 8.19 -1.11 -9.25
C PRO A 104 7.10 -1.12 -8.19
N ALA A 105 7.20 -2.05 -7.22
CA ALA A 105 6.26 -2.13 -6.11
C ALA A 105 6.23 -0.86 -5.22
N CYS A 106 7.26 -0.02 -5.30
CA CYS A 106 7.31 1.26 -4.58
C CYS A 106 6.68 2.42 -5.36
N VAL A 107 6.27 2.21 -6.61
CA VAL A 107 5.89 3.28 -7.56
C VAL A 107 4.54 3.04 -8.21
N ILE A 108 4.13 1.78 -8.39
CA ILE A 108 2.78 1.44 -8.83
C ILE A 108 1.81 2.11 -7.86
N GLU A 109 0.95 2.99 -8.40
CA GLU A 109 -0.04 3.70 -7.62
C GLU A 109 -0.86 2.70 -6.82
N ASN A 110 -1.15 3.05 -5.58
CA ASN A 110 -1.98 2.23 -4.73
C ASN A 110 -3.35 2.16 -5.43
N ASP A 111 -3.75 1.04 -6.02
CA ASP A 111 -5.11 0.85 -6.60
C ASP A 111 -6.21 1.17 -5.57
N ARG A 112 -5.85 1.23 -4.29
CA ARG A 112 -6.70 1.65 -3.18
C ARG A 112 -6.77 3.17 -2.98
N ALA A 113 -6.11 4.01 -3.78
CA ALA A 113 -6.13 5.46 -3.63
C ALA A 113 -7.55 5.99 -3.82
N GLU A 114 -8.24 5.51 -4.86
CA GLU A 114 -9.65 5.83 -5.12
C GLU A 114 -10.53 5.35 -3.96
N ILE A 115 -10.35 4.11 -3.50
CA ILE A 115 -11.10 3.53 -2.37
C ILE A 115 -10.86 4.34 -1.09
N LYS A 116 -9.62 4.71 -0.80
CA LYS A 116 -9.27 5.55 0.36
C LYS A 116 -9.89 6.94 0.27
N GLN A 117 -9.97 7.51 -0.92
CA GLN A 117 -10.61 8.81 -1.13
C GLN A 117 -12.13 8.69 -0.90
N ALA A 118 -12.78 7.66 -1.44
CA ALA A 118 -14.18 7.36 -1.20
C ALA A 118 -14.46 7.08 0.29
N GLU A 119 -13.64 6.28 0.95
CA GLU A 119 -13.69 6.05 2.42
C GLU A 119 -13.62 7.38 3.19
N ALA A 120 -12.67 8.26 2.84
CA ALA A 120 -12.50 9.53 3.51
C ALA A 120 -13.72 10.45 3.31
N LYS A 121 -14.33 10.43 2.12
CA LYS A 121 -15.57 11.15 1.81
C LYS A 121 -16.73 10.62 2.65
N MET A 122 -16.97 9.31 2.62
CA MET A 122 -18.06 8.66 3.37
C MET A 122 -17.91 8.84 4.89
N ARG A 123 -16.68 8.80 5.41
CA ARG A 123 -16.42 9.09 6.83
C ARG A 123 -16.79 10.52 7.21
N LYS A 124 -16.44 11.50 6.38
CA LYS A 124 -16.78 12.92 6.63
C LYS A 124 -18.30 13.09 6.65
N GLU A 125 -18.99 12.48 5.70
CA GLU A 125 -20.45 12.50 5.60
C GLU A 125 -21.10 11.87 6.84
N ALA A 126 -20.70 10.65 7.22
CA ALA A 126 -21.23 9.98 8.41
C ALA A 126 -21.01 10.78 9.69
N THR A 127 -19.81 11.36 9.85
CA THR A 127 -19.50 12.21 11.01
C THR A 127 -20.40 13.45 11.04
N ALA A 128 -20.54 14.13 9.90
CA ALA A 128 -21.38 15.32 9.79
C ALA A 128 -22.86 15.02 10.06
N ARG A 129 -23.39 13.92 9.54
CA ARG A 129 -24.79 13.50 9.77
C ARG A 129 -25.04 13.18 11.24
N LEU A 130 -24.17 12.37 11.86
CA LEU A 130 -24.27 12.02 13.29
C LEU A 130 -24.14 13.25 14.21
N GLU A 131 -23.25 14.19 13.89
CA GLU A 131 -23.13 15.45 14.64
C GLU A 131 -24.37 16.34 14.45
N SER A 132 -24.95 16.37 13.24
CA SER A 132 -26.15 17.18 12.93
C SER A 132 -27.41 16.72 13.70
N ILE A 133 -27.50 15.43 14.01
CA ILE A 133 -28.57 14.84 14.82
C ILE A 133 -28.27 14.81 16.33
N GLY A 134 -27.20 15.51 16.76
CA GLY A 134 -26.89 15.69 18.17
C GLY A 134 -26.10 14.57 18.84
N ILE A 135 -25.54 13.63 18.07
CA ILE A 135 -24.63 12.61 18.61
C ILE A 135 -23.21 13.19 18.71
N ALA A 136 -22.77 13.44 19.95
CA ALA A 136 -21.38 13.81 20.23
C ALA A 136 -20.46 12.59 20.08
N LEU A 137 -19.76 12.50 18.95
CA LEU A 137 -18.86 11.39 18.66
C LEU A 137 -17.55 11.48 19.45
N THR A 138 -17.23 10.44 20.20
CA THR A 138 -15.91 10.30 20.82
C THR A 138 -14.86 9.89 19.78
N THR A 139 -13.57 10.04 20.11
CA THR A 139 -12.47 9.52 19.28
C THR A 139 -12.58 8.02 19.03
N LYS A 140 -13.10 7.27 20.01
CA LYS A 140 -13.35 5.83 19.88
C LYS A 140 -14.44 5.58 18.84
N ASP A 141 -15.57 6.27 18.92
CA ASP A 141 -16.68 6.10 17.96
C ASP A 141 -16.23 6.40 16.53
N ARG A 142 -15.48 7.49 16.33
CA ARG A 142 -14.90 7.83 15.02
C ARG A 142 -13.99 6.73 14.48
N LYS A 143 -13.20 6.08 15.35
CA LYS A 143 -12.35 4.95 14.96
C LYS A 143 -13.18 3.71 14.65
N ASP A 144 -14.21 3.42 15.43
CA ASP A 144 -15.07 2.25 15.25
C ASP A 144 -15.87 2.35 13.95
N ILE A 145 -16.32 3.55 13.56
CA ILE A 145 -16.93 3.82 12.24
C ILE A 145 -15.96 3.45 11.12
N VAL A 146 -14.71 3.91 11.20
CA VAL A 146 -13.68 3.62 10.19
C VAL A 146 -13.40 2.13 10.09
N VAL A 147 -13.23 1.46 11.24
CA VAL A 147 -12.96 0.02 11.27
C VAL A 147 -14.12 -0.78 10.68
N SER A 148 -15.36 -0.41 11.02
CA SER A 148 -16.56 -1.08 10.51
C SER A 148 -16.70 -0.90 9.01
N TYR A 149 -16.58 0.33 8.52
CA TYR A 149 -16.70 0.61 7.10
C TYR A 149 -15.60 -0.07 6.27
N LYS A 150 -14.36 -0.03 6.75
CA LYS A 150 -13.25 -0.71 6.08
C LYS A 150 -13.40 -2.23 6.07
N GLY A 151 -13.85 -2.80 7.19
CA GLY A 151 -13.99 -4.24 7.37
C GLY A 151 -15.13 -4.85 6.55
N GLU A 152 -16.25 -4.13 6.45
CA GLU A 152 -17.45 -4.63 5.78
C GLU A 152 -17.52 -4.15 4.32
N VAL A 153 -17.32 -2.86 4.04
CA VAL A 153 -17.58 -2.28 2.71
C VAL A 153 -16.32 -2.23 1.88
N SER A 154 -15.28 -1.54 2.33
CA SER A 154 -14.08 -1.30 1.50
C SER A 154 -13.37 -2.59 1.10
N ARG A 155 -13.41 -3.60 1.97
CA ARG A 155 -12.88 -4.94 1.68
C ARG A 155 -13.54 -5.52 0.43
N ILE A 156 -14.86 -5.45 0.32
CA ILE A 156 -15.62 -5.94 -0.85
C ILE A 156 -15.43 -5.00 -2.05
N ALA A 157 -15.49 -3.69 -1.82
CA ALA A 157 -15.35 -2.67 -2.87
C ALA A 157 -14.04 -2.81 -3.67
N THR A 158 -12.98 -3.35 -3.05
CA THR A 158 -11.69 -3.61 -3.72
C THR A 158 -11.81 -4.62 -4.86
N TYR A 159 -12.82 -5.49 -4.84
CA TYR A 159 -13.04 -6.54 -5.84
C TYR A 159 -14.09 -6.14 -6.89
N ILE A 160 -14.71 -4.96 -6.76
CA ILE A 160 -15.63 -4.42 -7.75
C ILE A 160 -14.81 -3.68 -8.82
N LYS A 161 -14.64 -4.32 -9.98
CA LYS A 161 -13.83 -3.80 -11.10
C LYS A 161 -14.43 -2.52 -11.71
N ASN A 162 -15.76 -2.48 -11.86
CA ASN A 162 -16.45 -1.31 -12.40
C ASN A 162 -16.43 -0.16 -11.37
N LYS A 163 -15.81 0.96 -11.74
CA LYS A 163 -15.65 2.13 -10.87
C LYS A 163 -16.99 2.73 -10.45
N GLN A 164 -17.94 2.90 -11.38
CA GLN A 164 -19.24 3.48 -11.08
C GLN A 164 -19.98 2.59 -10.06
N LEU A 165 -20.02 1.29 -10.31
CA LEU A 165 -20.66 0.32 -9.41
C LEU A 165 -19.99 0.29 -8.02
N ARG A 166 -18.66 0.42 -7.98
CA ARG A 166 -17.89 0.49 -6.72
C ARG A 166 -18.23 1.76 -5.93
N ASP A 167 -18.26 2.91 -6.59
CA ASP A 167 -18.59 4.19 -5.95
C ASP A 167 -20.05 4.21 -5.49
N ASP A 168 -20.96 3.60 -6.25
CA ASP A 168 -22.36 3.40 -5.89
C ASP A 168 -22.50 2.47 -4.67
N PHE A 169 -21.77 1.35 -4.63
CA PHE A 169 -21.74 0.45 -3.46
C PHE A 169 -21.29 1.19 -2.20
N MET A 170 -20.16 1.88 -2.29
CA MET A 170 -19.60 2.61 -1.16
C MET A 170 -20.55 3.71 -0.67
N THR A 171 -21.12 4.48 -1.59
CA THR A 171 -22.03 5.57 -1.22
C THR A 171 -23.34 5.03 -0.65
N TYR A 172 -23.97 4.08 -1.34
CA TYR A 172 -25.25 3.52 -0.95
C TYR A 172 -25.21 2.89 0.44
N THR A 173 -24.18 2.08 0.72
CA THR A 173 -24.07 1.38 2.01
C THR A 173 -23.93 2.36 3.18
N MET A 174 -23.12 3.41 3.04
CA MET A 174 -22.99 4.42 4.08
C MET A 174 -24.26 5.25 4.23
N SER A 175 -24.85 5.73 3.13
CA SER A 175 -26.08 6.52 3.17
C SER A 175 -27.22 5.73 3.82
N TYR A 176 -27.40 4.46 3.44
CA TYR A 176 -28.37 3.57 4.09
C TYR A 176 -28.12 3.45 5.59
N ALA A 177 -26.88 3.19 6.01
CA ALA A 177 -26.56 3.06 7.43
C ALA A 177 -26.87 4.33 8.22
N MET A 178 -26.63 5.51 7.64
CA MET A 178 -26.95 6.80 8.28
C MET A 178 -28.46 7.05 8.30
N ASP A 179 -29.19 6.78 7.22
CA ASP A 179 -30.65 6.91 7.16
C ASP A 179 -31.33 6.04 8.23
N GLN A 180 -30.82 4.82 8.42
CA GLN A 180 -31.29 3.90 9.46
C GLN A 180 -30.96 4.39 10.87
N CYS A 181 -29.76 4.93 11.09
CA CYS A 181 -29.39 5.54 12.38
C CYS A 181 -30.29 6.73 12.72
N GLU A 182 -30.56 7.60 11.75
CA GLU A 182 -31.44 8.77 11.92
C GLU A 182 -32.88 8.35 12.22
N SER A 183 -33.40 7.38 11.48
CA SER A 183 -34.74 6.82 11.70
C SER A 183 -34.87 6.18 13.09
N PHE A 184 -33.84 5.46 13.54
CA PHE A 184 -33.81 4.83 14.85
C PHE A 184 -33.87 5.85 16.00
N LEU A 185 -33.18 6.98 15.84
CA LEU A 185 -33.20 8.07 16.82
C LEU A 185 -34.50 8.86 16.79
N ALA A 186 -35.11 9.04 15.62
CA ALA A 186 -36.42 9.68 15.48
C ALA A 186 -37.52 8.90 16.23
N LEU A 187 -37.37 7.58 16.38
CA LEU A 187 -38.24 6.72 17.17
C LEU A 187 -38.00 6.83 18.70
N GLY A 188 -37.01 7.63 19.12
CA GLY A 188 -36.64 7.80 20.54
C GLY A 188 -35.77 6.68 21.09
N GLU A 189 -35.28 5.77 20.25
CA GLU A 189 -34.42 4.68 20.69
C GLU A 189 -32.98 5.13 20.96
N LYS A 190 -32.33 4.50 21.93
CA LYS A 190 -30.94 4.84 22.32
C LYS A 190 -29.95 3.89 21.67
N ILE A 191 -29.01 4.45 20.91
CA ILE A 191 -27.88 3.70 20.35
C ILE A 191 -26.88 3.37 21.47
N LYS A 192 -26.80 2.09 21.84
CA LYS A 192 -25.84 1.60 22.88
C LYS A 192 -24.40 1.56 22.40
N SER A 193 -24.18 1.31 21.11
CA SER A 193 -22.86 1.27 20.47
C SER A 193 -22.98 1.75 19.03
N ILE A 194 -22.32 2.87 18.73
CA ILE A 194 -22.34 3.48 17.40
C ILE A 194 -21.67 2.55 16.38
N GLY A 195 -20.49 2.00 16.70
CA GLY A 195 -19.80 1.05 15.84
C GLY A 195 -20.62 -0.22 15.58
N GLY A 196 -21.25 -0.78 16.62
CA GLY A 196 -22.09 -1.96 16.48
C GLY A 196 -23.33 -1.71 15.60
N MET A 197 -24.02 -0.60 15.83
CA MET A 197 -25.18 -0.20 15.03
C MET A 197 -24.80 0.00 13.56
N ILE A 198 -23.77 0.80 13.29
CA ILE A 198 -23.32 1.10 11.93
C ILE A 198 -22.88 -0.18 11.22
N ARG A 199 -22.11 -1.04 11.88
CA ARG A 199 -21.70 -2.32 11.28
C ARG A 199 -22.89 -3.19 10.88
N ALA A 200 -23.90 -3.28 11.74
CA ALA A 200 -25.13 -4.03 11.43
C ALA A 200 -25.85 -3.44 10.22
N LYS A 201 -26.04 -2.12 10.19
CA LYS A 201 -26.75 -1.43 9.10
C LYS A 201 -25.98 -1.42 7.78
N LEU A 202 -24.65 -1.41 7.82
CA LEU A 202 -23.82 -1.60 6.63
C LEU A 202 -24.05 -2.99 6.01
N ARG A 203 -24.07 -4.05 6.82
CA ARG A 203 -24.35 -5.42 6.31
C ARG A 203 -25.76 -5.56 5.77
N GLU A 204 -26.73 -4.98 6.48
CA GLU A 204 -28.14 -4.97 6.08
C GLU A 204 -28.32 -4.32 4.70
N SER A 205 -27.56 -3.26 4.41
CA SER A 205 -27.62 -2.54 3.12
C SER A 205 -27.17 -3.36 1.91
N PHE A 206 -26.47 -4.48 2.10
CA PHE A 206 -25.97 -5.29 0.98
C PHE A 206 -27.09 -5.92 0.16
N ILE A 207 -28.19 -6.33 0.80
CA ILE A 207 -29.34 -6.94 0.14
C ILE A 207 -30.01 -5.93 -0.82
N PRO A 208 -30.54 -4.78 -0.35
CA PRO A 208 -31.23 -3.85 -1.22
C PRO A 208 -30.29 -3.20 -2.26
N TRP A 209 -28.98 -3.13 -1.98
CA TRP A 209 -28.01 -2.72 -2.99
C TRP A 209 -27.85 -3.78 -4.08
N ALA A 210 -27.65 -5.05 -3.72
CA ALA A 210 -27.48 -6.13 -4.68
C ALA A 210 -28.69 -6.30 -5.59
N GLU A 211 -29.90 -6.20 -5.03
CA GLU A 211 -31.16 -6.27 -5.79
C GLU A 211 -31.31 -5.12 -6.79
N ARG A 212 -30.80 -3.93 -6.46
CA ARG A 212 -30.98 -2.73 -7.26
C ARG A 212 -29.90 -2.53 -8.33
N TYR A 213 -28.66 -2.94 -8.04
CA TYR A 213 -27.49 -2.56 -8.84
C TYR A 213 -26.74 -3.75 -9.45
N LEU A 214 -27.01 -4.98 -9.02
CA LEU A 214 -26.35 -6.17 -9.57
C LEU A 214 -27.32 -7.01 -10.41
N ASP A 215 -27.04 -7.08 -11.71
CA ASP A 215 -27.52 -8.18 -12.56
C ASP A 215 -26.83 -9.50 -12.18
N ASP A 216 -27.40 -10.62 -12.65
CA ASP A 216 -26.95 -11.96 -12.29
C ASP A 216 -25.50 -12.25 -12.74
N ASP A 217 -25.09 -11.77 -13.90
CA ASP A 217 -23.74 -11.97 -14.44
C ASP A 217 -22.70 -11.21 -13.60
N THR A 218 -22.98 -9.93 -13.31
CA THR A 218 -22.12 -9.08 -12.48
C THR A 218 -22.04 -9.61 -11.05
N ARG A 219 -23.16 -10.08 -10.50
CA ARG A 219 -23.20 -10.73 -9.18
C ARG A 219 -22.35 -11.99 -9.15
N HIS A 220 -22.51 -12.87 -10.14
CA HIS A 220 -21.73 -14.09 -10.25
C HIS A 220 -20.23 -13.80 -10.36
N ALA A 221 -19.84 -12.82 -11.20
CA ALA A 221 -18.46 -12.40 -11.33
C ALA A 221 -17.86 -11.87 -10.01
N LEU A 222 -18.63 -11.06 -9.26
CA LEU A 222 -18.20 -10.56 -7.95
C LEU A 222 -18.01 -11.71 -6.95
N VAL A 223 -18.93 -12.67 -6.89
CA VAL A 223 -18.81 -13.84 -6.00
C VAL A 223 -17.56 -14.66 -6.32
N LEU A 224 -17.29 -14.92 -7.61
CA LEU A 224 -16.08 -15.63 -8.02
C LEU A 224 -14.80 -14.88 -7.63
N GLU A 225 -14.79 -13.55 -7.77
CA GLU A 225 -13.64 -12.72 -7.39
C GLU A 225 -13.40 -12.72 -5.87
N LEU A 226 -14.46 -12.72 -5.06
CA LEU A 226 -14.36 -12.82 -3.61
C LEU A 226 -13.83 -14.20 -3.17
N ILE A 227 -14.35 -15.28 -3.76
CA ILE A 227 -13.91 -16.66 -3.47
C ILE A 227 -12.44 -16.85 -3.85
N SER A 228 -12.01 -16.37 -5.03
CA SER A 228 -10.64 -16.53 -5.50
C SER A 228 -9.60 -15.83 -4.62
N HIS A 229 -10.04 -14.88 -3.79
CA HIS A 229 -9.22 -14.12 -2.85
C HIS A 229 -9.45 -14.48 -1.38
N ASP A 230 -10.11 -15.61 -1.09
CA ASP A 230 -10.41 -16.10 0.28
C ASP A 230 -11.16 -15.05 1.13
N ILE A 231 -12.10 -14.35 0.48
CA ILE A 231 -13.00 -13.40 1.12
C ILE A 231 -14.34 -14.08 1.36
N ASP A 232 -14.80 -14.06 2.62
CA ASP A 232 -16.14 -14.55 2.95
C ASP A 232 -17.19 -13.79 2.16
N VAL A 233 -18.03 -14.53 1.43
CA VAL A 233 -19.06 -13.98 0.56
C VAL A 233 -20.30 -13.72 1.41
N PRO A 234 -20.75 -12.45 1.56
CA PRO A 234 -22.00 -12.15 2.25
C PRO A 234 -23.17 -12.88 1.60
N ASP A 235 -24.11 -13.37 2.41
CA ASP A 235 -25.31 -14.06 1.92
C ASP A 235 -26.11 -13.21 0.92
N ALA A 236 -26.07 -11.89 1.06
CA ALA A 236 -26.68 -10.93 0.15
C ALA A 236 -26.22 -11.05 -1.32
N PHE A 237 -25.05 -11.65 -1.58
CA PHE A 237 -24.52 -11.83 -2.94
C PHE A 237 -24.64 -13.26 -3.45
N ARG A 238 -25.03 -14.21 -2.58
CA ARG A 238 -25.20 -15.61 -2.97
C ARG A 238 -26.50 -15.73 -3.75
N LEU A 239 -26.42 -16.16 -5.01
CA LEU A 239 -27.59 -16.55 -5.77
C LEU A 239 -28.22 -17.76 -5.05
N THR A 240 -29.50 -17.64 -4.69
CA THR A 240 -30.30 -18.74 -4.13
C THR A 240 -30.89 -19.58 -5.25
#